data_AF-A0A7V3RKN9-F1
#
_entry.id   AF-A0A7V3RKN9-F1
#
_cell.length_a   1.000
_cell.length_b   1.000
_cell.length_c   1.000
_cell.angle_alpha   90.00
_cell.angle_beta   90.00
_cell.angle_gamma   90.00
#
_symmetry.space_group_name_H-M   'P 1'
#
loop_
_entity.id
_entity.type
_entity.pdbx_description
1 polymer ?
#
loop_
_entity_poly.entity_id
_entity_poly.type
_entity_poly.pdbx_seq_one_letter_code
_entity_poly.pdbx_strand_id
1 'polypeptide(L)'
;MEVELLTKEGNFMEDRMDYLKLLKEILQQEYAKISSLVKLEEEKFEALKQVDVSLLMKINNQEEDILHQMNFLEKKRKDIIKNLASIYNFNPDLSLKEILDYLPESDSIPSSGQSRIKEEIMEIRESIKRRIAGLQTTLHENSEIIKANMEIINLTLNFANRNSLKETYDYRLKKESKDTINLVNQIA
;
A
#
# COMPACT_ATOMS: atom_id res chain seq x y z
N MET A 1 5.08 -20.41 -52.38
CA MET A 1 4.21 -20.85 -51.26
C MET A 1 5.02 -21.16 -50.00
N GLU A 2 6.28 -21.59 -50.08
CA GLU A 2 7.16 -21.74 -48.89
C GLU A 2 7.72 -20.41 -48.32
N VAL A 3 7.83 -19.35 -49.14
CA VAL A 3 8.41 -18.06 -48.71
C VAL A 3 7.48 -17.22 -47.80
N GLU A 4 6.16 -17.42 -47.91
CA GLU A 4 5.15 -16.75 -47.04
C GLU A 4 5.02 -17.39 -45.65
N LEU A 5 5.44 -18.64 -45.47
CA LEU A 5 5.40 -19.32 -44.18
C LEU A 5 6.58 -18.88 -43.30
N LEU A 6 7.77 -18.75 -43.87
CA LEU A 6 8.98 -18.30 -43.16
C LEU A 6 8.90 -16.83 -42.70
N THR A 7 8.24 -15.96 -43.49
CA THR A 7 8.02 -14.55 -43.11
C THR A 7 6.97 -14.40 -42.00
N LYS A 8 5.96 -15.26 -41.96
CA LYS A 8 5.01 -15.31 -40.84
C LYS A 8 5.67 -15.82 -39.56
N GLU A 9 6.41 -16.92 -39.62
CA GLU A 9 7.08 -17.49 -38.44
C GLU A 9 8.12 -16.55 -37.82
N GLY A 10 8.87 -15.80 -38.64
CA GLY A 10 9.79 -14.76 -38.18
C GLY A 10 9.09 -13.63 -37.41
N ASN A 11 7.96 -13.13 -37.94
CA ASN A 11 7.17 -12.07 -37.31
C ASN A 11 6.57 -12.52 -35.97
N PHE A 12 6.08 -13.77 -35.91
CA PHE A 12 5.54 -14.34 -34.66
C PHE A 12 6.61 -14.56 -33.58
N MET A 13 7.88 -14.84 -33.93
CA MET A 13 8.96 -15.00 -32.95
C MET A 13 9.44 -13.66 -32.39
N GLU A 14 9.46 -12.61 -33.21
CA GLU A 14 9.81 -11.25 -32.80
C GLU A 14 8.75 -10.67 -31.85
N ASP A 15 7.46 -10.80 -32.22
CA ASP A 15 6.33 -10.40 -31.37
C ASP A 15 6.37 -11.08 -29.99
N ARG A 16 6.68 -12.39 -29.96
CA ARG A 16 6.79 -13.19 -28.72
C ARG A 16 7.87 -12.65 -27.77
N MET A 17 9.04 -12.34 -28.31
CA MET A 17 10.15 -11.83 -27.52
C MET A 17 9.86 -10.43 -26.98
N ASP A 18 9.11 -9.61 -27.73
CA ASP A 18 8.78 -8.26 -27.34
C ASP A 18 7.71 -8.19 -26.24
N TYR A 19 6.71 -9.09 -26.25
CA TYR A 19 5.76 -9.19 -25.13
C TYR A 19 6.43 -9.63 -23.81
N LEU A 20 7.43 -10.51 -23.86
CA LEU A 20 8.18 -10.93 -22.66
C LEU A 20 9.06 -9.81 -22.10
N LYS A 21 9.72 -9.04 -22.96
CA LYS A 21 10.45 -7.83 -22.53
C LYS A 21 9.50 -6.81 -21.90
N LEU A 22 8.35 -6.56 -22.53
CA LEU A 22 7.36 -5.63 -22.02
C LEU A 22 6.78 -6.09 -20.66
N LEU A 23 6.54 -7.39 -20.49
CA LEU A 23 6.12 -7.96 -19.21
C LEU A 23 7.17 -7.72 -18.13
N LYS A 24 8.45 -7.97 -18.43
CA LYS A 24 9.56 -7.68 -17.52
C LYS A 24 9.59 -6.20 -17.13
N GLU A 25 9.48 -5.28 -18.09
CA GLU A 25 9.49 -3.84 -17.82
C GLU A 25 8.34 -3.40 -16.91
N ILE A 26 7.12 -3.93 -17.14
CA ILE A 26 5.98 -3.65 -16.27
C ILE A 26 6.21 -4.17 -14.86
N LEU A 27 6.75 -5.39 -14.70
CA LEU A 27 7.08 -5.93 -13.39
C LEU A 27 8.18 -5.12 -12.67
N GLN A 28 9.17 -4.60 -13.40
CA GLN A 28 10.18 -3.69 -12.84
C GLN A 28 9.55 -2.38 -12.36
N GLN A 29 8.59 -1.83 -13.11
CA GLN A 29 7.84 -0.64 -12.70
C GLN A 29 6.97 -0.92 -11.47
N GLU A 30 6.25 -2.05 -11.43
CA GLU A 30 5.48 -2.49 -10.26
C GLU A 30 6.39 -2.62 -9.03
N TYR A 31 7.57 -3.25 -9.17
CA TYR A 31 8.56 -3.35 -8.11
C TYR A 31 9.02 -1.98 -7.59
N ALA A 32 9.27 -1.03 -8.48
CA ALA A 32 9.68 0.33 -8.10
C ALA A 32 8.57 1.06 -7.34
N LYS A 33 7.30 0.90 -7.74
CA LYS A 33 6.15 1.48 -7.04
C LYS A 33 5.97 0.87 -5.66
N ILE A 34 6.03 -0.45 -5.53
CA ILE A 34 5.96 -1.13 -4.23
C ILE A 34 7.12 -0.67 -3.33
N SER A 35 8.34 -0.56 -3.87
CA SER A 35 9.49 -0.09 -3.11
C SER A 35 9.34 1.35 -2.63
N SER A 36 8.68 2.20 -3.42
CA SER A 36 8.34 3.57 -3.03
C SER A 36 7.27 3.59 -1.93
N LEU A 37 6.27 2.73 -2.03
CA LEU A 37 5.22 2.59 -1.02
C LEU A 37 5.79 2.15 0.33
N VAL A 38 6.75 1.21 0.35
CA VAL A 38 7.44 0.84 1.59
C VAL A 38 8.13 2.03 2.26
N LYS A 39 8.81 2.87 1.48
CA LYS A 39 9.46 4.08 2.03
C LYS A 39 8.43 5.06 2.61
N LEU A 40 7.31 5.25 1.92
CA LEU A 40 6.23 6.10 2.43
C LEU A 40 5.65 5.56 3.74
N GLU A 41 5.45 4.25 3.86
CA GLU A 41 4.96 3.65 5.12
C GLU A 41 5.98 3.76 6.25
N GLU A 42 7.29 3.67 5.96
CA GLU A 42 8.36 3.95 6.93
C GLU A 42 8.35 5.44 7.35
N GLU A 43 8.14 6.37 6.42
CA GLU A 43 8.00 7.80 6.71
C GLU A 43 6.72 8.09 7.52
N LYS A 44 5.63 7.37 7.23
CA LYS A 44 4.35 7.45 7.94
C LYS A 44 4.52 7.01 9.38
N PHE A 45 5.28 5.96 9.63
CA PHE A 45 5.61 5.48 10.96
C PHE A 45 6.27 6.59 11.81
N GLU A 46 7.25 7.28 11.25
CA GLU A 46 7.92 8.40 11.93
C GLU A 46 6.99 9.61 12.14
N ALA A 47 6.17 9.94 11.14
CA ALA A 47 5.15 10.99 11.26
C ALA A 47 4.11 10.69 12.35
N LEU A 48 3.68 9.43 12.46
CA LEU A 48 2.72 8.96 13.48
C LEU A 48 3.29 9.07 14.90
N LYS A 49 4.58 8.77 15.10
CA LYS A 49 5.25 8.96 16.40
C LYS A 49 5.29 10.42 16.83
N GLN A 50 5.46 11.32 15.87
CA GLN A 50 5.53 12.77 16.11
C GLN A 50 4.15 13.44 16.15
N VAL A 51 3.09 12.70 15.80
CA VAL A 51 1.72 13.22 15.65
C VAL A 51 1.67 14.39 14.65
N ASP A 52 2.48 14.34 13.60
CA ASP A 52 2.51 15.36 12.56
C ASP A 52 1.39 15.13 11.55
N VAL A 53 0.22 15.70 11.84
CA VAL A 53 -0.97 15.58 10.99
C VAL A 53 -0.72 16.14 9.58
N SER A 54 0.07 17.21 9.44
CA SER A 54 0.32 17.80 8.11
C SER A 54 1.16 16.89 7.24
N LEU A 55 2.17 16.23 7.82
CA LEU A 55 2.99 15.25 7.12
C LEU A 55 2.18 14.00 6.78
N LEU A 56 1.34 13.51 7.69
CA LEU A 56 0.45 12.36 7.44
C LEU A 56 -0.50 12.61 6.27
N MET A 57 -1.07 13.80 6.15
CA MET A 57 -1.92 14.15 5.00
C MET A 57 -1.14 14.14 3.68
N LYS A 58 0.10 14.64 3.67
CA LYS A 58 0.95 14.61 2.47
C LYS A 58 1.30 13.19 2.06
N ILE A 59 1.67 12.35 3.02
CA ILE A 59 2.02 10.94 2.79
C ILE A 59 0.81 10.18 2.23
N ASN A 60 -0.38 10.34 2.82
CA ASN A 60 -1.59 9.69 2.33
C ASN A 60 -1.91 10.08 0.87
N ASN A 61 -1.76 11.37 0.50
CA ASN A 61 -1.96 11.79 -0.89
C ASN A 61 -0.97 11.12 -1.85
N GLN A 62 0.30 10.99 -1.44
CA GLN A 62 1.33 10.31 -2.23
C GLN A 62 1.06 8.80 -2.35
N GLU A 63 0.56 8.17 -1.30
CA GLU A 63 0.12 6.77 -1.33
C GLU A 63 -1.00 6.56 -2.34
N GLU A 64 -2.03 7.42 -2.32
CA GLU A 64 -3.15 7.36 -3.28
C GLU A 64 -2.65 7.46 -4.73
N ASP A 65 -1.76 8.41 -5.02
CA ASP A 65 -1.16 8.57 -6.35
C ASP A 65 -0.39 7.31 -6.79
N ILE A 66 0.36 6.68 -5.89
CA ILE A 66 1.09 5.44 -6.18
C ILE A 66 0.12 4.29 -6.42
N LEU A 67 -0.93 4.16 -5.62
CA LEU A 67 -1.96 3.13 -5.80
C LEU A 67 -2.69 3.29 -7.13
N HIS A 68 -2.99 4.52 -7.56
CA HIS A 68 -3.55 4.79 -8.88
C HIS A 68 -2.61 4.34 -10.00
N GLN A 69 -1.32 4.62 -9.89
CA GLN A 69 -0.32 4.18 -10.87
C GLN A 69 -0.15 2.66 -10.88
N MET A 70 -0.17 2.02 -9.72
CA MET A 70 -0.13 0.55 -9.61
C MET A 70 -1.35 -0.10 -10.27
N ASN A 71 -2.55 0.44 -10.08
CA ASN A 71 -3.76 -0.07 -10.75
C ASN A 71 -3.64 -0.01 -12.28
N PHE A 72 -2.99 1.02 -12.82
CA PHE A 72 -2.74 1.11 -14.26
C PHE A 72 -1.71 0.08 -14.74
N LEU A 73 -0.62 -0.11 -14.00
CA LEU A 73 0.39 -1.12 -14.30
C LEU A 73 -0.20 -2.54 -14.25
N GLU A 74 -1.07 -2.82 -13.28
CA GLU A 74 -1.72 -4.13 -13.15
C GLU A 74 -2.62 -4.43 -14.36
N LYS A 75 -3.39 -3.43 -14.84
CA LYS A 75 -4.20 -3.56 -16.06
C LYS A 75 -3.31 -3.87 -17.26
N LYS A 76 -2.22 -3.12 -17.45
CA LYS A 76 -1.25 -3.38 -18.52
C LYS A 76 -0.65 -4.77 -18.43
N ARG A 77 -0.25 -5.22 -17.23
CA ARG A 77 0.28 -6.56 -17.00
C ARG A 77 -0.73 -7.63 -17.41
N LYS A 78 -1.99 -7.48 -17.02
CA LYS A 78 -3.08 -8.38 -17.41
C LYS A 78 -3.29 -8.42 -18.94
N ASP A 79 -3.21 -7.27 -19.61
CA ASP A 79 -3.37 -7.21 -21.07
C ASP A 79 -2.19 -7.89 -21.78
N ILE A 80 -0.96 -7.72 -21.30
CA ILE A 80 0.21 -8.42 -21.84
C ILE A 80 0.09 -9.93 -21.63
N ILE A 81 -0.34 -10.37 -20.44
CA ILE A 81 -0.56 -11.79 -20.15
C ILE A 81 -1.64 -12.38 -21.07
N LYS A 82 -2.72 -11.65 -21.35
CA LYS A 82 -3.75 -12.08 -22.30
C LYS A 82 -3.20 -12.23 -23.72
N ASN A 83 -2.35 -11.31 -24.16
CA ASN A 83 -1.71 -11.39 -25.47
C ASN A 83 -0.77 -12.61 -25.54
N LEU A 84 0.05 -12.84 -24.50
CA LEU A 84 0.88 -14.03 -24.38
C LEU A 84 0.04 -15.31 -24.38
N ALA A 85 -1.07 -15.33 -23.63
CA ALA A 85 -2.00 -16.45 -23.58
C ALA A 85 -2.59 -16.77 -24.96
N SER A 86 -2.95 -15.74 -25.73
CA SER A 86 -3.44 -15.91 -27.10
C SER A 86 -2.37 -16.45 -28.06
N ILE A 87 -1.10 -16.09 -27.86
CA ILE A 87 0.00 -16.51 -28.74
C ILE A 87 0.44 -17.96 -28.44
N TYR A 88 0.54 -18.31 -27.15
CA TYR A 88 1.02 -19.61 -26.70
C TYR A 88 -0.12 -20.59 -26.35
N ASN A 89 -1.37 -20.17 -26.54
CA ASN A 89 -2.58 -20.96 -26.32
C ASN A 89 -2.69 -21.57 -24.90
N PHE A 90 -2.41 -20.75 -23.87
CA PHE A 90 -2.57 -21.12 -22.45
C PHE A 90 -3.68 -20.30 -21.78
N ASN A 91 -4.09 -20.69 -20.56
CA ASN A 91 -5.10 -19.95 -19.80
C ASN A 91 -4.50 -18.68 -19.15
N PRO A 92 -5.00 -17.46 -19.43
CA PRO A 92 -4.47 -16.22 -18.86
C PRO A 92 -4.59 -16.11 -17.34
N ASP A 93 -5.42 -16.93 -16.69
CA ASP A 93 -5.61 -16.93 -15.24
C ASP A 93 -4.55 -17.75 -14.47
N LEU A 94 -3.59 -18.35 -15.18
CA LEU A 94 -2.48 -19.06 -14.58
C LEU A 94 -1.57 -18.13 -13.77
N SER A 95 -0.91 -18.67 -12.76
CA SER A 95 0.10 -17.92 -12.02
C SER A 95 1.27 -17.55 -12.93
N LEU A 96 1.95 -16.43 -12.63
CA LEU A 96 3.11 -16.00 -13.42
C LEU A 96 4.21 -17.08 -13.52
N LYS A 97 4.33 -17.94 -12.50
CA LYS A 97 5.27 -19.07 -12.55
C LYS A 97 4.81 -20.11 -13.59
N GLU A 98 3.55 -20.54 -13.51
CA GLU A 98 2.99 -21.50 -14.46
C GLU A 98 3.04 -20.95 -15.89
N ILE A 99 2.75 -19.66 -16.09
CA ILE A 99 2.87 -18.99 -17.40
C ILE A 99 4.29 -19.14 -17.95
N LEU A 100 5.33 -18.92 -17.13
CA LEU A 100 6.72 -19.04 -17.56
C LEU A 100 7.12 -20.50 -17.88
N ASP A 101 6.54 -21.45 -17.16
CA ASP A 101 6.72 -22.89 -17.37
C ASP A 101 6.03 -23.37 -18.67
N TYR A 102 4.91 -22.74 -19.08
CA TYR A 102 4.22 -23.02 -20.35
C TYR A 102 4.95 -22.50 -21.59
N LEU A 103 5.82 -21.50 -21.44
CA LEU A 103 6.58 -20.98 -22.56
C LEU A 103 7.62 -22.03 -22.96
N PRO A 104 7.65 -22.53 -24.22
CA PRO A 104 8.62 -23.53 -24.64
C PRO A 104 10.04 -23.05 -24.35
N GLU A 105 10.85 -23.90 -23.72
CA GLU A 105 12.31 -23.79 -23.85
C GLU A 105 12.59 -24.02 -25.33
N SER A 106 13.08 -22.99 -26.02
CA SER A 106 13.41 -23.12 -27.45
C SER A 106 14.64 -24.02 -27.58
N ASP A 107 14.43 -25.34 -27.50
CA ASP A 107 15.43 -26.42 -27.54
C ASP A 107 16.13 -26.57 -28.91
N SER A 108 16.02 -25.60 -29.81
CA SER A 108 16.57 -25.75 -31.17
C SER A 108 17.32 -24.54 -31.70
N ILE A 109 17.39 -23.43 -30.97
CA ILE A 109 18.17 -22.24 -31.38
C ILE A 109 18.78 -21.63 -30.12
N PRO A 110 20.11 -21.35 -30.08
CA PRO A 110 20.77 -20.75 -28.92
C PRO A 110 20.33 -19.30 -28.75
N SER A 111 19.12 -19.10 -28.26
CA SER A 111 18.57 -17.79 -27.89
C SER A 111 18.82 -17.60 -26.39
N SER A 112 20.08 -17.38 -26.03
CA SER A 112 20.53 -17.06 -24.66
C SER A 112 19.72 -15.93 -24.00
N GLY A 113 18.97 -15.13 -24.77
CA GLY A 113 18.09 -14.07 -24.27
C GLY A 113 16.75 -14.52 -23.68
N GLN A 114 16.07 -15.55 -24.19
CA GLN A 114 14.72 -15.90 -23.68
C GLN A 114 14.77 -16.54 -22.31
N SER A 115 15.67 -17.53 -22.10
CA SER A 115 15.89 -18.14 -20.78
C SER A 115 16.27 -17.09 -19.74
N ARG A 116 17.19 -16.18 -20.11
CA ARG A 116 17.62 -15.08 -19.25
C ARG A 116 16.48 -14.13 -18.87
N ILE A 117 15.59 -13.77 -19.80
CA ILE A 117 14.44 -12.90 -19.49
C ILE A 117 13.46 -13.62 -18.55
N LYS A 118 13.23 -14.92 -18.73
CA LYS A 118 12.39 -15.70 -17.80
C LYS A 118 12.96 -15.70 -16.38
N GLU A 119 14.26 -15.97 -16.26
CA GLU A 119 14.99 -15.91 -14.97
C GLU A 119 14.85 -14.53 -14.32
N GLU A 120 15.11 -13.46 -15.07
CA GLU A 120 14.98 -12.08 -14.59
C GLU A 120 13.54 -11.76 -14.13
N ILE A 121 12.51 -12.24 -14.84
CA ILE A 121 11.10 -12.10 -14.43
C ILE A 121 10.85 -12.84 -13.11
N MET A 122 11.38 -14.06 -12.94
CA MET A 122 11.22 -14.82 -11.70
C MET A 122 11.90 -14.11 -10.52
N GLU A 123 13.10 -13.57 -10.72
CA GLU A 123 13.83 -12.80 -9.72
C GLU A 123 13.07 -11.53 -9.28
N ILE A 124 12.52 -10.79 -10.25
CA ILE A 124 11.67 -9.62 -9.97
C ILE A 124 10.44 -10.04 -9.18
N ARG A 125 9.76 -11.13 -9.57
CA ARG A 125 8.57 -11.64 -8.87
C ARG A 125 8.89 -11.99 -7.42
N GLU A 126 9.97 -12.73 -7.16
CA GLU A 126 10.37 -13.06 -5.79
C GLU A 126 10.77 -11.81 -4.99
N SER A 127 11.37 -10.83 -5.64
CA SER A 127 11.70 -9.55 -5.01
C SER A 127 10.46 -8.73 -4.66
N ILE A 128 9.45 -8.70 -5.54
CA ILE A 128 8.13 -8.13 -5.26
C ILE A 128 7.49 -8.83 -4.06
N LYS A 129 7.47 -10.17 -4.06
CA LYS A 129 6.88 -10.97 -2.97
C LYS A 129 7.52 -10.66 -1.61
N ARG A 130 8.86 -10.62 -1.55
CA ARG A 130 9.60 -10.24 -0.34
C ARG A 130 9.26 -8.82 0.10
N ARG A 131 9.15 -7.88 -0.84
CA ARG A 131 8.85 -6.48 -0.51
C ARG A 131 7.42 -6.28 0.01
N ILE A 132 6.44 -7.00 -0.56
CA ILE A 132 5.05 -7.00 -0.08
C ILE A 132 4.99 -7.57 1.34
N ALA A 133 5.70 -8.66 1.63
CA ALA A 133 5.73 -9.23 2.97
C ALA A 133 6.27 -8.22 4.00
N GLY A 134 7.35 -7.50 3.67
CA GLY A 134 7.87 -6.42 4.51
C GLY A 134 6.88 -5.26 4.68
N LEU A 135 6.22 -4.84 3.59
CA LEU A 135 5.18 -3.81 3.63
C LEU A 135 4.03 -4.16 4.57
N GLN A 136 3.60 -5.42 4.59
CA GLN A 136 2.55 -5.89 5.50
C GLN A 136 2.96 -5.75 6.97
N THR A 137 4.23 -5.98 7.29
CA THR A 137 4.76 -5.76 8.64
C THR A 137 4.70 -4.29 9.03
N THR A 138 5.21 -3.39 8.17
CA THR A 138 5.18 -1.94 8.45
C THR A 138 3.76 -1.39 8.56
N LEU A 139 2.83 -1.86 7.71
CA LEU A 139 1.41 -1.50 7.79
C LEU A 139 0.79 -1.92 9.12
N HIS A 140 1.15 -3.12 9.61
CA HIS A 140 0.67 -3.58 10.91
C HIS A 140 1.17 -2.67 12.03
N GLU A 141 2.46 -2.33 12.03
CA GLU A 141 3.06 -1.41 13.01
C GLU A 141 2.40 -0.02 12.99
N ASN A 142 2.17 0.54 11.80
CA ASN A 142 1.47 1.81 11.61
C ASN A 142 0.04 1.76 12.17
N SER A 143 -0.69 0.67 11.90
CA SER A 143 -2.03 0.45 12.45
C SER A 143 -2.03 0.43 13.98
N GLU A 144 -1.07 -0.23 14.62
CA GLU A 144 -0.98 -0.29 16.08
C GLU A 144 -0.68 1.08 16.69
N ILE A 145 0.21 1.89 16.09
CA ILE A 145 0.45 3.26 16.56
C ILE A 145 -0.79 4.14 16.40
N ILE A 146 -1.51 4.03 15.28
CA ILE A 146 -2.76 4.77 15.09
C ILE A 146 -3.76 4.43 16.20
N LYS A 147 -3.93 3.15 16.54
CA LYS A 147 -4.82 2.73 17.63
C LYS A 147 -4.39 3.34 18.96
N ALA A 148 -3.11 3.24 19.31
CA ALA A 148 -2.57 3.81 20.54
C ALA A 148 -2.78 5.33 20.62
N ASN A 149 -2.52 6.06 19.53
CA ASN A 149 -2.76 7.50 19.44
C ASN A 149 -4.25 7.84 19.65
N MET A 150 -5.16 7.05 19.07
CA MET A 150 -6.61 7.24 19.25
C MET A 150 -7.06 6.96 20.68
N GLU A 151 -6.49 5.95 21.35
CA GLU A 151 -6.74 5.70 22.77
C GLU A 151 -6.32 6.88 23.64
N ILE A 152 -5.14 7.46 23.40
CA ILE A 152 -4.66 8.65 24.10
C ILE A 152 -5.61 9.83 23.88
N ILE A 153 -6.00 10.11 22.63
CA ILE A 153 -6.94 11.19 22.31
C ILE A 153 -8.27 10.98 23.06
N ASN A 154 -8.82 9.77 23.04
CA ASN A 154 -10.05 9.45 23.75
C ASN A 154 -9.93 9.65 25.27
N LEU A 155 -8.82 9.24 25.87
CA LEU A 155 -8.54 9.50 27.29
C LEU A 155 -8.46 11.01 27.56
N THR A 156 -7.72 11.77 26.75
CA THR A 156 -7.60 13.22 26.89
C THR A 156 -8.96 13.93 26.79
N LEU A 157 -9.79 13.56 25.81
CA LEU A 157 -11.14 14.09 25.65
C LEU A 157 -12.02 13.79 26.87
N ASN A 158 -11.95 12.56 27.39
CA ASN A 158 -12.69 12.16 28.59
C ASN A 158 -12.26 12.97 29.82
N PHE A 159 -10.96 13.25 30.00
CA PHE A 159 -10.47 14.11 31.08
C PHE A 159 -10.89 15.57 30.90
N ALA A 160 -10.78 16.12 29.68
CA ALA A 160 -11.19 17.49 29.38
C ALA A 160 -12.69 17.69 29.68
N ASN A 161 -13.55 16.76 29.24
CA ASN A 161 -14.99 16.82 29.47
C ASN A 161 -15.37 16.68 30.96
N ARG A 162 -14.57 15.92 31.75
CA ARG A 162 -14.75 15.84 33.21
C ARG A 162 -14.33 17.13 33.92
N ASN A 163 -13.30 17.81 33.42
CA ASN A 163 -12.81 19.06 34.00
C ASN A 163 -13.71 20.26 33.65
N SER A 164 -14.36 20.27 32.48
CA SER A 164 -15.34 21.30 32.12
C SER A 164 -16.61 21.29 33.00
N LEU A 165 -16.86 20.22 33.75
CA LEU A 165 -17.97 20.11 34.71
C LEU A 165 -17.59 20.56 36.14
N LYS A 166 -16.33 20.94 36.40
CA LYS A 166 -15.82 21.21 37.78
C LYS A 166 -15.67 22.69 38.15
N GLU A 167 -16.12 23.63 37.33
CA GLU A 167 -16.03 25.07 37.63
C GLU A 167 -17.34 25.75 38.05
N THR A 168 -18.31 25.01 38.60
CA THR A 168 -19.35 25.64 39.44
C THR A 168 -18.91 25.66 40.90
N TYR A 169 -17.94 26.54 41.20
CA TYR A 169 -17.77 27.06 42.56
C TYR A 169 -19.01 27.92 42.86
N ASP A 170 -19.97 27.35 43.59
CA ASP A 170 -21.24 28.01 43.90
C ASP A 170 -21.03 29.12 44.95
N TYR A 171 -20.78 30.34 44.48
CA TYR A 171 -20.63 31.54 45.32
C TYR A 171 -21.95 31.99 45.97
N ARG A 172 -23.08 31.28 45.76
CA ARG A 172 -24.38 31.65 46.35
C ARG A 172 -24.58 31.15 47.77
N LEU A 173 -23.81 30.19 48.26
CA LEU A 173 -23.95 29.67 49.63
C LEU A 173 -23.34 30.58 50.72
N LYS A 174 -22.66 31.68 50.37
CA LYS A 174 -22.04 32.57 51.37
C LYS A 174 -22.89 33.77 51.80
N LYS A 175 -24.11 33.92 51.25
CA LYS A 175 -25.01 35.03 51.63
C LYS A 175 -26.03 34.66 52.70
N GLU A 176 -26.36 33.38 52.88
CA GLU A 176 -27.38 32.96 53.86
C GLU A 176 -26.82 32.70 55.27
N SER A 177 -25.50 32.58 55.43
CA SER A 177 -24.88 32.40 56.76
C SER A 177 -24.73 33.70 57.56
N LYS A 178 -25.03 34.87 56.97
CA LYS A 178 -24.93 36.17 57.67
C LYS A 178 -26.23 36.53 58.39
N ASP A 179 -27.37 36.05 57.90
CA ASP A 179 -28.68 36.33 58.51
C ASP A 179 -29.01 35.37 59.67
N THR A 180 -28.44 34.15 59.65
CA THR A 180 -28.59 33.18 60.75
C THR A 180 -27.78 33.54 61.99
N ILE A 181 -26.65 34.25 61.86
CA ILE A 181 -25.86 34.72 63.01
C ILE A 181 -26.55 35.88 63.75
N ASN A 182 -27.36 36.69 63.05
CA ASN A 182 -28.08 37.80 63.68
C ASN A 182 -29.36 37.38 64.43
N LEU A 183 -29.96 36.24 64.09
CA LEU A 183 -31.14 35.73 64.79
C LEU A 183 -30.80 35.09 66.14
N VAL A 184 -29.63 34.47 66.29
CA VAL A 184 -29.21 33.85 67.55
C VAL A 184 -28.86 34.90 68.62
N ASN A 185 -28.46 36.11 68.22
CA ASN A 185 -28.18 37.22 69.15
C ASN A 185 -29.42 38.02 69.59
N GLN A 186 -30.62 37.73 69.08
CA GLN A 186 -31.87 38.39 69.48
C GLN A 186 -32.76 37.53 70.38
N ILE A 187 -32.37 36.29 70.69
CA ILE A 187 -33.11 35.36 71.56
C ILE A 187 -32.39 35.15 72.92
N ALA A 188 -31.31 35.90 73.18
CA ALA A 188 -30.69 36.00 74.51
C ALA A 188 -31.40 37.04 75.39
#